data_AF-A0A673SZ61-F1
#
_entry.id   AF-A0A673SZ61-F1
#
_cell.length_a   1.000
_cell.length_b   1.000
_cell.length_c   1.000
_cell.angle_alpha   90.00
_cell.angle_beta   90.00
_cell.angle_gamma   90.00
#
_symmetry.space_group_name_H-M   'P 1'
#
loop_
_entity.id
_entity.type
_entity.pdbx_description
1 polymer ?
#
loop_
_entity_poly.entity_id
_entity_poly.type
_entity_poly.pdbx_seq_one_letter_code
_entity_poly.pdbx_strand_id
1 'polypeptide(L)'
;MSFCIKNKEHFILKVSDTFLCCLFVQQPNCIKYISQVNDCKGEMDPICGTNGRTYPNICVFCSELFAASGAFTFSHYGKCAA
;
A
#
# COMPACT_ATOMS: atom_id res chain seq x y z
N MET A 1 -20.71 -10.11 13.39
CA MET A 1 -19.36 -10.71 13.32
C MET A 1 -18.52 -9.86 12.38
N SER A 2 -17.58 -9.08 12.90
CA SER A 2 -16.68 -8.25 12.08
C SER A 2 -15.26 -8.43 12.60
N PHE A 3 -14.36 -8.94 11.76
CA PHE A 3 -12.98 -9.23 12.10
C PHE A 3 -12.05 -8.21 11.43
N CYS A 4 -11.35 -7.41 12.23
CA CYS A 4 -10.11 -6.75 11.83
C CYS A 4 -8.97 -7.53 12.47
N ILE A 5 -8.24 -8.32 11.67
CA ILE A 5 -7.04 -9.03 12.14
C ILE A 5 -5.89 -8.63 11.23
N LYS A 6 -5.00 -7.75 11.72
CA LYS A 6 -3.55 -7.93 11.67
C LYS A 6 -2.90 -7.14 12.80
N ASN A 7 -2.19 -7.89 13.64
CA ASN A 7 -1.42 -7.45 14.79
C ASN A 7 0.05 -7.78 14.51
N LYS A 8 0.88 -6.75 14.32
CA LYS A 8 2.21 -6.58 14.94
C LYS A 8 2.84 -5.28 14.42
N GLU A 9 3.07 -4.37 15.37
CA GLU A 9 3.96 -3.20 15.24
C GLU A 9 3.47 -1.99 14.43
N HIS A 10 2.31 -1.41 14.76
CA HIS A 10 2.10 0.04 14.68
C HIS A 10 0.95 0.49 15.60
N PHE A 11 1.02 1.75 16.03
CA PHE A 11 0.40 2.45 17.17
C PHE A 11 -1.10 2.18 17.45
N ILE A 12 -1.48 2.26 18.74
CA ILE A 12 -2.73 1.80 19.39
C ILE A 12 -4.05 2.35 18.78
N LEU A 13 -5.04 1.44 18.71
CA LEU A 13 -6.42 1.54 18.21
C LEU A 13 -7.41 2.29 19.13
N LYS A 14 -8.39 3.00 18.54
CA LYS A 14 -9.82 2.96 18.95
C LYS A 14 -10.73 3.15 17.73
N VAL A 15 -11.44 2.09 17.35
CA VAL A 15 -12.44 2.06 16.27
C VAL A 15 -13.82 2.07 16.91
N SER A 16 -14.54 3.20 16.82
CA SER A 16 -15.97 3.28 17.20
C SER A 16 -16.86 3.96 16.17
N ASP A 17 -16.34 4.45 15.05
CA ASP A 17 -17.15 5.15 14.08
C ASP A 17 -16.77 4.75 12.66
N THR A 18 -17.77 4.30 11.92
CA THR A 18 -17.75 3.93 10.48
C THR A 18 -17.09 5.00 9.60
N PHE A 19 -16.99 6.24 10.09
CA PHE A 19 -16.30 7.36 9.45
C PHE A 19 -14.77 7.22 9.36
N LEU A 20 -14.12 6.47 10.27
CA LEU A 20 -12.65 6.45 10.37
C LEU A 20 -11.96 5.41 9.46
N CYS A 21 -12.70 4.42 8.97
CA CYS A 21 -12.12 3.35 8.13
C CYS A 21 -11.68 3.86 6.75
N CYS A 22 -12.37 4.89 6.21
CA CYS A 22 -11.97 5.53 4.94
C CYS A 22 -10.74 6.46 5.09
N LEU A 23 -10.44 6.94 6.30
CA LEU A 23 -9.32 7.86 6.55
C LEU A 23 -8.00 7.13 6.84
N PHE A 24 -8.07 5.82 7.09
CA PHE A 24 -6.93 4.92 7.24
C PHE A 24 -6.93 3.89 6.11
N VAL A 25 -6.87 4.35 4.84
CA VAL A 25 -6.39 3.45 3.80
C VAL A 25 -4.95 3.13 4.19
N GLN A 26 -4.69 1.91 4.65
CA GLN A 26 -3.37 1.45 5.06
C GLN A 26 -2.40 1.80 3.93
N GLN A 27 -1.54 2.81 4.12
CA GLN A 27 -0.58 3.15 3.07
C GLN A 27 0.43 2.01 2.94
N PRO A 28 0.88 1.67 1.71
CA PRO A 28 1.91 0.66 1.54
C PRO A 28 3.21 1.09 2.24
N ASN A 29 3.72 0.23 3.12
CA ASN A 29 4.97 0.50 3.83
C ASN A 29 6.16 0.24 2.89
N CYS A 30 6.64 1.31 2.24
CA CYS A 30 7.78 1.22 1.32
C CYS A 30 9.14 1.07 2.01
N ILE A 31 9.23 1.33 3.33
CA ILE A 31 10.47 1.22 4.09
C ILE A 31 11.00 -0.21 4.08
N LYS A 32 10.11 -1.20 4.09
CA LYS A 32 10.46 -2.63 3.97
C LYS A 32 11.16 -2.99 2.66
N TYR A 33 10.89 -2.26 1.58
CA TYR A 33 11.36 -2.59 0.23
C TYR A 33 12.61 -1.81 -0.20
N ILE A 34 13.10 -0.87 0.63
CA ILE A 34 14.34 -0.11 0.38
C ILE A 34 15.56 -1.04 0.32
N SER A 35 15.57 -2.12 1.11
CA SER A 35 16.66 -3.10 1.15
C SER A 35 16.50 -4.27 0.19
N GLN A 36 15.34 -4.41 -0.46
CA GLN A 36 14.99 -5.56 -1.33
C GLN A 36 14.48 -5.14 -2.70
N VAL A 37 14.99 -4.03 -3.23
CA VAL A 37 14.58 -3.46 -4.54
C VAL A 37 14.67 -4.48 -5.69
N ASN A 38 15.53 -5.50 -5.56
CA ASN A 38 15.74 -6.53 -6.59
C ASN A 38 15.07 -7.89 -6.31
N ASP A 39 14.47 -8.09 -5.13
CA ASP A 39 13.87 -9.37 -4.72
C ASP A 39 12.41 -9.18 -4.30
N CYS A 40 11.59 -8.75 -5.25
CA CYS A 40 10.14 -8.74 -5.07
C CYS A 40 9.60 -10.17 -5.17
N LYS A 41 9.08 -10.72 -4.06
CA LYS A 41 8.30 -11.96 -4.12
C LYS A 41 7.11 -11.79 -5.06
N GLY A 42 6.78 -12.84 -5.80
CA GLY A 42 5.64 -12.89 -6.73
C GLY A 42 4.27 -12.89 -6.05
N GLU A 43 4.08 -12.08 -5.01
CA GLU A 43 2.77 -11.75 -4.46
C GLU A 43 2.01 -10.94 -5.52
N MET A 44 0.73 -11.25 -5.73
CA MET A 44 -0.12 -10.65 -6.77
C MET A 44 -1.20 -9.79 -6.12
N ASP A 45 -0.76 -8.74 -5.44
CA ASP A 45 -1.62 -7.78 -4.75
C ASP A 45 -1.59 -6.43 -5.49
N PRO A 46 -2.46 -6.25 -6.51
CA PRO A 46 -2.39 -5.07 -7.38
C PRO A 46 -2.67 -3.78 -6.62
N ILE A 47 -2.03 -2.69 -7.04
CA ILE A 47 -2.10 -1.37 -6.43
C ILE A 47 -2.22 -0.30 -7.51
N CYS A 48 -3.02 0.72 -7.27
CA CYS A 48 -3.12 1.89 -8.12
C CYS A 48 -2.28 3.04 -7.55
N GLY A 49 -1.41 3.61 -8.38
CA GLY A 49 -0.73 4.88 -8.11
C GLY A 49 -1.58 6.08 -8.54
N THR A 50 -1.30 7.25 -7.98
CA THR A 50 -1.93 8.52 -8.40
C THR A 50 -1.52 8.94 -9.82
N ASN A 51 -0.51 8.29 -10.39
CA ASN A 51 -0.15 8.38 -11.80
C ASN A 51 -1.07 7.57 -12.74
N GLY A 52 -2.10 6.91 -12.22
CA GLY A 52 -3.04 6.09 -13.00
C GLY A 52 -2.45 4.75 -13.46
N ARG A 53 -1.25 4.38 -13.00
CA ARG A 53 -0.65 3.07 -13.30
C ARG A 53 -1.00 2.05 -12.24
N THR A 54 -1.28 0.84 -12.71
CA THR A 54 -1.48 -0.34 -11.87
C THR A 54 -0.17 -1.09 -11.70
N TYR A 55 0.19 -1.32 -10.45
CA TYR A 55 1.37 -2.04 -10.02
C TYR A 55 0.95 -3.44 -9.56
N PRO A 56 1.66 -4.51 -9.93
CA PRO A 56 1.27 -5.88 -9.61
C PRO A 56 1.40 -6.22 -8.12
N ASN A 57 2.28 -5.51 -7.39
CA ASN A 57 2.48 -5.67 -5.95
C ASN A 57 3.10 -4.42 -5.31
N ILE A 58 3.13 -4.38 -3.97
CA ILE A 58 3.71 -3.28 -3.18
C ILE A 58 5.19 -3.08 -3.50
N CYS A 59 5.94 -4.17 -3.68
CA CYS A 59 7.38 -4.08 -3.92
C CYS A 59 7.71 -3.34 -5.22
N VAL A 60 7.03 -3.69 -6.32
CA VAL A 60 7.18 -3.02 -7.62
C VAL A 60 6.71 -1.57 -7.53
N PHE A 61 5.59 -1.31 -6.85
CA PHE A 61 5.13 0.06 -6.59
C PHE A 61 6.19 0.90 -5.88
N CYS A 62 6.76 0.40 -4.79
CA CYS A 62 7.76 1.12 -4.01
C CYS A 62 9.08 1.29 -4.78
N SER A 63 9.51 0.28 -5.55
CA SER A 63 10.69 0.37 -6.41
C SER A 63 10.56 1.51 -7.43
N GLU A 64 9.44 1.58 -8.15
CA GLU A 64 9.19 2.67 -9.08
C GLU A 64 8.99 4.02 -8.37
N LEU A 65 8.37 4.04 -7.19
CA LEU A 65 8.22 5.25 -6.39
C LEU A 65 9.59 5.85 -6.03
N PHE A 66 10.54 5.02 -5.60
CA PHE A 66 11.91 5.45 -5.31
C PHE A 66 12.66 5.86 -6.57
N ALA A 67 12.54 5.09 -7.66
CA ALA A 67 13.14 5.45 -8.96
C ALA A 67 12.62 6.78 -9.50
N ALA A 68 11.33 7.08 -9.28
CA ALA A 68 10.69 8.33 -9.64
C ALA A 68 10.88 9.43 -8.59
N SER A 69 11.69 9.23 -7.55
CA SER A 69 11.92 10.19 -6.46
C SER A 69 10.62 10.72 -5.83
N GLY A 70 9.59 9.88 -5.72
CA GLY A 70 8.29 10.26 -5.16
C GLY A 70 7.40 11.10 -6.08
N ALA A 71 7.60 11.08 -7.41
CA ALA A 71 6.79 11.84 -8.36
C ALA A 71 5.30 11.45 -8.40
N PHE A 72 4.93 10.33 -7.81
CA PHE A 72 3.56 9.88 -7.62
C PHE A 72 3.39 9.30 -6.22
N THR A 73 2.16 9.01 -5.83
CA THR A 73 1.82 8.48 -4.51
C THR A 73 0.84 7.32 -4.65
N PHE A 74 0.52 6.68 -3.54
CA PHE A 74 -0.47 5.62 -3.51
C PHE A 74 -1.88 6.22 -3.67
N SER A 75 -2.69 5.62 -4.53
CA SER A 75 -4.10 6.00 -4.72
C SER A 75 -5.01 5.05 -3.93
N HIS A 76 -5.03 3.77 -4.30
CA HIS A 76 -5.82 2.74 -3.63
C HIS A 76 -5.28 1.34 -3.93
N TYR A 77 -5.70 0.35 -3.13
CA TYR A 77 -5.46 -1.06 -3.43
C TYR A 77 -6.35 -1.54 -4.58
N GLY A 78 -5.86 -2.47 -5.37
CA GLY A 78 -6.50 -2.95 -6.60
C GLY A 78 -5.92 -2.31 -7.86
N LYS A 79 -6.49 -2.69 -9.01
CA LYS A 79 -6.15 -2.09 -10.30
C LYS A 79 -6.78 -0.69 -10.41
N CYS A 80 -6.09 0.25 -11.05
CA CYS A 80 -6.69 1.52 -11.40
C CYS A 80 -7.93 1.31 -12.28
N ALA A 81 -8.98 2.09 -12.07
CA ALA A 81 -10.10 2.16 -13.00
C ALA A 81 -9.59 2.76 -14.32
N ALA A 82 -9.86 2.08 -15.44
CA ALA A 82 -9.53 2.52 -16.79
C ALA A 82 -10.53 3.56 -17.30
#